data_AF-A0A0S7XWT4-F1
#
_entry.id   AF-A0A0S7XWT4-F1
#
_cell.length_a   1.000
_cell.length_b   1.000
_cell.length_c   1.000
_cell.angle_alpha   90.00
_cell.angle_beta   90.00
_cell.angle_gamma   90.00
#
_symmetry.space_group_name_H-M   'P 1'
#
loop_
_entity.id
_entity.type
_entity.pdbx_description
1 polymer ?
#
loop_
_entity_poly.entity_id
_entity_poly.type
_entity_poly.pdbx_seq_one_letter_code
_entity_poly.pdbx_strand_id
1 'polypeptide(L)'
;MSNSINIMDNQQVLERLARQGSEAGPETSVVVSPGARAAAWTAKVKSHSSYNVYNVRAVEIGGAGSVPVEIGGEVQAVNVAESFLEDGQLTADDYVIMFRVGEKYVFYAPV
;
A
#
# COMPACT_ATOMS: atom_id res chain seq x y z
N MET A 1 -50.01 -1.31 2.27
CA MET A 1 -49.37 -1.16 0.94
C MET A 1 -48.06 -0.39 1.13
N SER A 2 -46.93 -1.06 1.41
CA SER A 2 -45.70 -0.35 1.83
C SER A 2 -44.39 -0.91 1.25
N ASN A 3 -44.44 -1.83 0.27
CA ASN A 3 -43.22 -2.44 -0.29
C ASN A 3 -42.64 -1.73 -1.53
N SER A 4 -43.34 -0.74 -2.09
CA SER A 4 -42.95 -0.13 -3.37
C SER A 4 -41.90 0.99 -3.24
N ILE A 5 -41.73 1.56 -2.05
CA ILE A 5 -40.84 2.71 -1.80
C ILE A 5 -39.39 2.24 -1.59
N ASN A 6 -39.19 1.07 -0.99
CA ASN A 6 -37.86 0.54 -0.65
C ASN A 6 -37.03 0.10 -1.87
N ILE A 7 -37.70 -0.30 -2.96
CA ILE A 7 -37.06 -0.80 -4.18
C ILE A 7 -36.41 0.37 -4.98
N MET A 8 -37.06 1.54 -5.02
CA MET A 8 -36.54 2.72 -5.71
C MET A 8 -35.28 3.30 -5.04
N ASP A 9 -35.25 3.34 -3.71
CA ASP A 9 -34.08 3.85 -2.98
C ASP A 9 -32.86 2.96 -3.18
N ASN A 10 -33.03 1.63 -3.16
CA ASN A 10 -31.92 0.71 -3.40
C ASN A 10 -31.40 0.79 -4.84
N GLN A 11 -32.27 0.98 -5.83
CA GLN A 11 -31.83 1.17 -7.22
C GLN A 11 -31.06 2.48 -7.40
N GLN A 12 -31.48 3.57 -6.76
CA GLN A 12 -30.76 4.84 -6.82
C GLN A 12 -29.39 4.79 -6.13
N VAL A 13 -29.27 4.06 -5.00
CA VAL A 13 -27.98 3.85 -4.32
C VAL A 13 -27.03 3.03 -5.19
N LEU A 14 -27.53 1.96 -5.83
CA LEU A 14 -26.74 1.13 -6.74
C LEU A 14 -26.28 1.91 -8.00
N GLU A 15 -27.14 2.75 -8.58
CA GLU A 15 -26.76 3.61 -9.71
C GLU A 15 -25.71 4.67 -9.33
N ARG A 16 -25.77 5.19 -8.10
CA ARG A 16 -24.78 6.16 -7.60
C ARG A 16 -23.41 5.51 -7.41
N LEU A 17 -23.36 4.31 -6.85
CA LEU A 17 -22.15 3.51 -6.70
C LEU A 17 -21.56 3.12 -8.07
N ALA A 18 -22.40 2.74 -9.03
CA ALA A 18 -21.97 2.37 -10.37
C ALA A 18 -21.35 3.54 -11.15
N ARG A 19 -21.83 4.79 -10.94
CA ARG A 19 -21.26 5.98 -11.58
C ARG A 19 -19.96 6.49 -10.94
N GLN A 20 -19.69 6.16 -9.68
CA GLN A 20 -18.46 6.57 -8.98
C GLN A 20 -17.24 5.69 -9.28
N GLY A 21 -17.40 4.58 -10.01
CA GLY A 21 -16.33 3.63 -10.30
C GLY A 21 -15.18 4.13 -11.17
N SER A 22 -15.21 5.38 -11.66
CA SER A 22 -14.16 5.96 -12.50
C SER A 22 -13.32 7.06 -11.83
N GLU A 23 -13.63 7.43 -10.58
CA GLU A 23 -12.80 8.35 -9.76
C GLU A 23 -12.04 7.63 -8.63
N ALA A 24 -12.24 6.31 -8.48
CA ALA A 24 -11.46 5.49 -7.57
C ALA A 24 -10.06 5.30 -8.17
N GLY A 25 -9.04 5.82 -7.49
CA GLY A 25 -7.65 5.44 -7.76
C GLY A 25 -7.51 3.92 -7.80
N PRO A 26 -6.54 3.37 -8.55
CA PRO A 26 -6.48 1.95 -8.88
C PRO A 26 -6.62 1.06 -7.65
N GLU A 27 -7.78 0.41 -7.50
CA GLU A 27 -8.03 -0.54 -6.44
C GLU A 27 -7.27 -1.83 -6.73
N THR A 28 -6.22 -2.08 -5.94
CA THR A 28 -5.40 -3.29 -6.08
C THR A 28 -5.79 -4.28 -4.98
N SER A 29 -6.47 -5.36 -5.36
CA SER A 29 -6.77 -6.49 -4.47
C SER A 29 -5.76 -7.61 -4.69
N VAL A 30 -5.15 -8.11 -3.61
CA VAL A 30 -4.09 -9.14 -3.66
C VAL A 30 -4.50 -10.32 -2.78
N VAL A 31 -4.68 -11.47 -3.41
CA VAL A 31 -4.93 -12.75 -2.73
C VAL A 31 -3.59 -13.46 -2.56
N VAL A 32 -3.19 -13.71 -1.31
CA VAL A 32 -1.96 -14.45 -0.99
C VAL A 32 -2.32 -15.88 -0.61
N SER A 33 -2.22 -16.80 -1.56
CA SER A 33 -2.18 -18.25 -1.31
C SER A 33 -0.72 -18.74 -1.28
N PRO A 34 -0.40 -19.90 -0.68
CA PRO A 34 0.91 -20.53 -0.82
C PRO A 34 1.18 -20.83 -2.30
N GLY A 35 1.95 -19.97 -2.98
CA GLY A 35 2.19 -20.01 -4.43
C GLY A 35 1.64 -18.81 -5.22
N ALA A 36 0.85 -17.92 -4.62
CA ALA A 36 0.48 -16.66 -5.23
C ALA A 36 1.67 -15.69 -5.24
N ARG A 37 1.88 -14.99 -6.36
CA ARG A 37 2.85 -13.91 -6.46
C ARG A 37 2.50 -12.85 -5.41
N ALA A 38 3.36 -12.67 -4.42
CA ALA A 38 3.23 -11.56 -3.48
C ALA A 38 3.24 -10.26 -4.29
N ALA A 39 2.22 -9.41 -4.10
CA ALA A 39 2.26 -8.09 -4.70
C ALA A 39 3.44 -7.32 -4.09
N ALA A 40 4.25 -6.77 -4.97
CA ALA A 40 5.36 -5.91 -4.64
C ALA A 40 5.06 -4.53 -5.19
N TRP A 41 5.41 -3.49 -4.43
CA TRP A 41 5.31 -2.11 -4.89
C TRP A 41 6.47 -1.28 -4.37
N THR A 42 6.70 -0.15 -5.03
CA THR A 42 7.73 0.79 -4.67
C THR A 42 7.28 1.65 -3.50
N ALA A 43 8.18 1.86 -2.55
CA ALA A 43 7.98 2.75 -1.41
C ALA A 43 9.23 3.59 -1.18
N LYS A 44 9.05 4.68 -0.43
CA LYS A 44 10.11 5.57 0.02
C LYS A 44 10.15 5.60 1.54
N VAL A 45 11.34 5.47 2.11
CA VAL A 45 11.57 5.55 3.55
C VAL A 45 11.39 7.00 4.00
N LYS A 46 10.55 7.21 5.01
CA LYS A 46 10.25 8.53 5.55
C LYS A 46 11.00 8.79 6.84
N SER A 47 11.02 7.79 7.72
CA SER A 47 11.80 7.83 8.95
C SER A 47 12.04 6.43 9.48
N HIS A 48 13.01 6.32 10.36
CA HIS A 48 13.09 5.19 11.29
C HIS A 48 11.96 5.28 12.32
N SER A 49 11.45 4.13 12.78
CA SER A 49 10.44 4.03 13.83
C SER A 49 11.02 3.39 15.09
N SER A 50 11.49 2.15 15.00
CA SER A 50 12.17 1.42 16.08
C SER A 50 12.78 0.14 15.54
N TYR A 51 13.93 -0.31 16.07
CA TYR A 51 14.60 -1.53 15.60
C TYR A 51 14.79 -1.52 14.07
N ASN A 52 14.47 -2.60 13.36
CA ASN A 52 14.46 -2.66 11.90
C ASN A 52 13.12 -2.22 11.28
N VAL A 53 12.32 -1.40 11.96
CA VAL A 53 11.01 -0.92 11.47
C VAL A 53 11.10 0.54 11.04
N TYR A 54 10.58 0.81 9.85
CA TYR A 54 10.59 2.13 9.22
C TYR A 54 9.18 2.58 8.87
N ASN A 55 8.96 3.88 8.97
CA ASN A 55 7.79 4.51 8.35
C ASN A 55 8.12 4.70 6.87
N VAL A 56 7.29 4.14 6.01
CA VAL A 56 7.44 4.16 4.56
C VAL A 56 6.16 4.64 3.90
N ARG A 57 6.29 5.23 2.72
CA ARG A 57 5.15 5.66 1.92
C ARG A 57 5.24 5.09 0.51
N ALA A 58 4.13 4.60 -0.01
CA ALA A 58 4.09 4.09 -1.38
C ALA A 58 4.47 5.20 -2.37
N VAL A 59 5.18 4.83 -3.42
CA VAL A 59 5.53 5.75 -4.50
C VAL A 59 5.14 5.17 -5.85
N GLU A 60 4.64 6.02 -6.73
CA GLU A 60 4.42 5.72 -8.13
C GLU A 60 5.65 6.12 -8.94
N ILE A 61 6.20 5.16 -9.69
CA ILE A 61 7.32 5.40 -10.61
C ILE A 61 6.74 5.86 -11.94
N GLY A 62 6.98 7.12 -12.28
CA GLY A 62 6.59 7.68 -13.58
C GLY A 62 7.54 7.27 -14.71
N GLY A 63 7.44 7.98 -15.84
CA GLY A 63 8.33 7.77 -16.99
C GLY A 63 9.82 8.00 -16.66
N ALA A 64 10.70 7.53 -17.54
CA ALA A 64 12.15 7.70 -17.37
C ALA A 64 12.53 9.17 -17.17
N GLY A 65 13.32 9.46 -16.13
CA GLY A 65 13.75 10.82 -15.77
C GLY A 65 12.73 11.63 -14.97
N SER A 66 11.57 11.07 -14.64
CA SER A 66 10.60 11.71 -13.74
C SER A 66 10.89 11.37 -12.27
N VAL A 67 10.52 12.29 -11.38
CA VAL A 67 10.62 12.08 -9.93
C VAL A 67 9.45 11.20 -9.47
N PRO A 68 9.69 10.14 -8.67
CA PRO A 68 8.61 9.32 -8.10
C PRO A 68 7.63 10.16 -7.27
N VAL A 69 6.34 9.85 -7.36
CA VAL A 69 5.28 10.57 -6.65
C VAL A 69 4.83 9.76 -5.44
N GLU A 70 4.85 10.35 -4.25
CA GLU A 70 4.35 9.70 -3.02
C GLU A 70 2.81 9.64 -3.03
N ILE A 71 2.25 8.46 -2.77
CA ILE A 71 0.81 8.20 -2.74
C ILE A 71 0.38 7.52 -1.43
N GLY A 72 -0.89 7.72 -1.05
CA GLY A 72 -1.45 7.14 0.18
C GLY A 72 -0.88 7.72 1.47
N GLY A 73 -1.08 7.00 2.57
CA GLY A 73 -0.55 7.33 3.90
C GLY A 73 0.77 6.59 4.21
N GLU A 74 1.45 7.02 5.26
CA GLU A 74 2.60 6.30 5.79
C GLU A 74 2.15 5.00 6.48
N VAL A 75 2.92 3.95 6.27
CA VAL A 75 2.74 2.64 6.92
C VAL A 75 4.08 2.18 7.49
N GLN A 76 4.03 1.25 8.45
CA GLN A 76 5.24 0.66 9.00
C GLN A 76 5.64 -0.59 8.24
N ALA A 77 6.92 -0.68 7.89
CA ALA A 77 7.49 -1.83 7.22
C ALA A 77 8.82 -2.27 7.86
N VAL A 78 9.04 -3.58 7.87
CA VAL A 78 10.23 -4.20 8.48
C VAL A 78 11.29 -4.43 7.42
N ASN A 79 12.51 -3.95 7.67
CA ASN A 79 13.67 -4.32 6.87
C ASN A 79 14.22 -5.68 7.31
N VAL A 80 14.06 -6.69 6.47
CA VAL A 80 14.53 -8.06 6.76
C VAL A 80 16.02 -8.26 6.52
N ALA A 81 16.71 -7.25 5.98
CA ALA A 81 18.16 -7.27 5.82
C ALA A 81 18.92 -6.92 7.12
N GLU A 82 18.24 -6.29 8.08
CA GLU A 82 18.84 -5.79 9.32
C GLU A 82 18.50 -6.67 10.54
N SER A 83 19.23 -6.48 11.63
CA SER A 83 18.97 -7.14 12.91
C SER A 83 17.60 -6.72 13.46
N PHE A 84 16.85 -7.68 13.99
CA PHE A 84 15.57 -7.43 14.67
C PHE A 84 15.74 -6.90 16.11
N LEU A 85 16.99 -6.83 16.59
CA LEU A 85 17.33 -6.45 17.96
C LEU A 85 18.08 -5.12 18.04
N GLU A 86 18.46 -4.55 16.90
CA GLU A 86 19.21 -3.31 16.81
C GLU A 86 18.40 -2.25 16.07
N ASP A 87 18.70 -0.99 16.32
CA ASP A 87 18.14 0.10 15.55
C ASP A 87 18.68 0.09 14.12
N GLY A 88 17.76 0.24 13.18
CA GLY A 88 18.02 0.27 11.77
C GLY A 88 18.86 1.48 11.36
N GLN A 89 19.62 1.30 10.29
CA GLN A 89 20.63 2.21 9.77
C GLN A 89 20.24 2.84 8.44
N LEU A 90 19.11 2.42 7.85
CA LEU A 90 18.63 2.96 6.57
C LEU A 90 18.21 4.42 6.73
N THR A 91 18.58 5.24 5.75
CA THR A 91 18.32 6.67 5.80
C THR A 91 16.93 7.02 5.28
N ALA A 92 16.42 8.17 5.72
CA ALA A 92 15.26 8.74 5.07
C ALA A 92 15.55 9.04 3.60
N ASP A 93 14.51 9.01 2.78
CA ASP A 93 14.52 9.21 1.33
C ASP A 93 15.01 8.03 0.46
N ASP A 94 15.44 6.92 1.05
CA ASP A 94 15.76 5.70 0.30
C ASP A 94 14.51 5.07 -0.33
N TYR A 95 14.65 4.59 -1.57
CA TYR A 95 13.60 3.87 -2.29
C TYR A 95 13.76 2.36 -2.11
N VAL A 96 12.66 1.69 -1.74
CA VAL A 96 12.63 0.26 -1.44
C VAL A 96 11.51 -0.44 -2.19
N ILE A 97 11.68 -1.75 -2.41
CA ILE A 97 10.59 -2.61 -2.88
C ILE A 97 9.95 -3.27 -1.66
N MET A 98 8.68 -2.94 -1.44
CA MET A 98 7.89 -3.43 -0.32
C MET A 98 6.98 -4.58 -0.75
N PHE A 99 6.85 -5.56 0.13
CA PHE A 99 5.97 -6.72 0.01
C PHE A 99 5.04 -6.76 1.22
N ARG A 100 3.85 -7.35 1.04
CA ARG A 100 2.99 -7.73 2.17
C ARG A 100 3.06 -9.24 2.39
N VAL A 101 3.54 -9.62 3.56
CA VAL A 101 3.64 -11.01 4.02
C VAL A 101 2.69 -11.21 5.18
N GLY A 102 1.53 -11.82 4.90
CA GLY A 102 0.41 -11.89 5.83
C GLY A 102 -0.12 -10.48 6.17
N GLU A 103 0.00 -10.10 7.44
CA GLU A 103 -0.44 -8.78 7.93
C GLU A 103 0.71 -7.77 8.04
N LYS A 104 1.94 -8.16 7.72
CA LYS A 104 3.12 -7.30 7.85
C LYS A 104 3.61 -6.80 6.50
N TYR A 105 4.00 -5.53 6.46
CA TYR A 105 4.80 -4.99 5.37
C TYR A 105 6.28 -5.26 5.65
N VAL A 106 6.98 -5.74 4.63
CA VAL A 106 8.41 -6.07 4.71
C VAL A 106 9.11 -5.60 3.45
N PHE A 107 10.38 -5.27 3.57
CA PHE A 107 11.26 -5.02 2.44
C PHE A 107 12.66 -5.53 2.74
N TYR A 108 13.50 -5.59 1.71
CA TYR A 108 14.90 -5.96 1.83
C TYR A 108 15.74 -4.81 1.26
N ALA A 109 16.52 -4.17 2.12
CA ALA A 109 17.50 -3.16 1.74
C ALA A 109 18.77 -3.35 2.57
N PRO A 110 19.88 -3.84 1.98
CA PRO A 110 21.14 -3.95 2.70
C PRO A 110 21.69 -2.56 2.99
N VAL A 111 22.27 -2.39 4.18
CA VAL A 111 22.94 -1.16 4.63
C VAL A 111 24.45 -1.34 4.62
#